data_AF-A0A314YYC1-F1
#
_entry.id   AF-A0A314YYC1-F1
#
_cell.length_a   1.000
_cell.length_b   1.000
_cell.length_c   1.000
_cell.angle_alpha   90.00
_cell.angle_beta   90.00
_cell.angle_gamma   90.00
#
_symmetry.space_group_name_H-M   'P 1'
#
loop_
_entity.id
_entity.type
_entity.pdbx_description
1 polymer ?
#
loop_
_entity_poly.entity_id
_entity_poly.type
_entity_poly.pdbx_seq_one_letter_code
_entity_poly.pdbx_strand_id
1 'polypeptide(L)'
;MAARPFMDAPVAIDNKTATGIFQYRGIPNTVLPSLPQLPASNDTAFALSYNKKLKSLNTPTFPVNVPLKVNRKLFYTIGFGKESCPTCLNGTRFVASLNNISFEMPRVGLLQAHYFNLKGVFKTDFPDRPQTPFNYTGAPLTASLGTSTGTRLSKIAFNSTVELVLQDTNLLTVESHPFHLHGYNFFVVGTGLGILILPRTLLNTTWLIQLRETQLEFPQVVGPPFVLELIIQAFGSCTVIWSFIPGGD
;
A
#
# COMPACT_ATOMS: atom_id res chain seq x y z
N MET A 1 -17.81 -6.75 20.28
CA MET A 1 -16.94 -6.54 19.10
C MET A 1 -15.58 -7.16 19.37
N ALA A 2 -14.93 -7.70 18.36
CA ALA A 2 -13.57 -8.23 18.46
C ALA A 2 -12.80 -7.97 17.16
N ALA A 3 -11.49 -7.84 17.25
CA ALA A 3 -10.59 -7.69 16.10
C ALA A 3 -9.29 -8.46 16.37
N ARG A 4 -8.75 -9.09 15.34
CA ARG A 4 -7.44 -9.77 15.37
C ARG A 4 -6.66 -9.41 14.11
N PRO A 5 -5.32 -9.44 14.15
CA PRO A 5 -4.52 -9.26 12.95
C PRO A 5 -4.78 -10.34 11.89
N PHE A 6 -4.74 -9.91 10.64
CA PHE A 6 -4.68 -10.78 9.48
C PHE A 6 -3.20 -11.08 9.15
N MET A 7 -2.89 -12.33 8.83
CA MET A 7 -1.54 -12.85 8.63
C MET A 7 -1.51 -13.68 7.35
N ASP A 8 -0.93 -13.11 6.31
CA ASP A 8 -0.72 -13.71 4.99
C ASP A 8 0.76 -13.97 4.67
N ALA A 9 1.66 -13.44 5.48
CA ALA A 9 3.08 -13.71 5.44
C ALA A 9 3.57 -14.39 6.74
N PRO A 10 4.60 -15.26 6.68
CA PRO A 10 5.24 -15.85 7.85
C PRO A 10 6.16 -14.84 8.56
N VAL A 11 5.61 -13.71 8.95
CA VAL A 11 6.29 -12.64 9.70
C VAL A 11 5.83 -12.63 11.15
N ALA A 12 6.69 -12.20 12.06
CA ALA A 12 6.35 -12.09 13.46
C ALA A 12 5.37 -10.93 13.66
N ILE A 13 4.20 -11.20 14.24
CA ILE A 13 3.18 -10.19 14.59
C ILE A 13 2.67 -10.42 16.01
N ASP A 14 2.10 -9.37 16.62
CA ASP A 14 1.34 -9.53 17.85
C ASP A 14 0.04 -10.31 17.59
N ASN A 15 -0.09 -11.53 18.11
CA ASN A 15 -1.26 -12.38 17.90
C ASN A 15 -2.40 -12.14 18.92
N LYS A 16 -2.43 -10.97 19.57
CA LYS A 16 -3.49 -10.61 20.52
C LYS A 16 -4.79 -10.23 19.80
N THR A 17 -5.91 -10.65 20.40
CA THR A 17 -7.25 -10.23 19.98
C THR A 17 -7.69 -9.03 20.82
N ALA A 18 -7.99 -7.92 20.16
CA ALA A 18 -8.64 -6.78 20.78
C ALA A 18 -10.16 -7.03 20.91
N THR A 19 -10.76 -6.63 22.02
CA THR A 19 -12.21 -6.77 22.24
C THR A 19 -12.82 -5.48 22.74
N GLY A 20 -14.11 -5.27 22.43
CA GLY A 20 -14.89 -4.13 22.87
C GLY A 20 -16.33 -4.56 23.17
N ILE A 21 -16.94 -3.95 24.19
CA ILE A 21 -18.31 -4.27 24.61
C ILE A 21 -19.26 -3.23 23.99
N PHE A 22 -20.30 -3.72 23.30
CA PHE A 22 -21.43 -2.90 22.88
C PHE A 22 -22.60 -3.20 23.81
N GLN A 23 -23.01 -2.22 24.61
CA GLN A 23 -24.03 -2.40 25.65
C GLN A 23 -25.28 -1.59 25.33
N TYR A 24 -26.43 -2.28 25.27
CA TYR A 24 -27.72 -1.62 25.12
C TYR A 24 -28.14 -0.92 26.41
N ARG A 25 -28.63 0.32 26.28
CA ARG A 25 -29.19 1.06 27.41
C ARG A 25 -30.40 0.32 27.98
N GLY A 26 -30.44 0.17 29.30
CA GLY A 26 -31.53 -0.50 30.01
C GLY A 26 -31.35 -2.01 30.19
N ILE A 27 -30.27 -2.61 29.66
CA ILE A 27 -29.93 -4.00 29.91
C ILE A 27 -29.00 -4.10 31.13
N PRO A 28 -29.30 -4.98 32.11
CA PRO A 28 -28.44 -5.18 33.29
C PRO A 28 -27.01 -5.61 32.93
N ASN A 29 -26.04 -5.17 33.73
CA ASN A 29 -24.63 -5.56 33.58
C ASN A 29 -24.37 -7.06 33.86
N THR A 30 -25.38 -7.80 34.31
CA THR A 30 -25.32 -9.25 34.49
C THR A 30 -25.46 -10.02 33.17
N VAL A 31 -25.95 -9.37 32.12
CA VAL A 31 -26.02 -9.98 30.78
C VAL A 31 -24.63 -10.00 30.17
N LEU A 32 -24.07 -11.20 30.01
CA LEU A 32 -22.74 -11.38 29.45
C LEU A 32 -22.72 -11.08 27.94
N PRO A 33 -21.72 -10.34 27.44
CA PRO A 33 -21.60 -10.05 26.02
C PRO A 33 -21.22 -11.31 25.24
N SER A 34 -21.81 -11.49 24.05
CA SER A 34 -21.43 -12.55 23.13
C SER A 34 -20.15 -12.17 22.36
N LEU A 35 -19.17 -13.06 22.33
CA LEU A 35 -17.97 -12.90 21.51
C LEU A 35 -18.30 -13.29 20.05
N PRO A 36 -18.04 -12.42 19.05
CA PRO A 36 -18.26 -12.78 17.65
C PRO A 36 -17.23 -13.81 17.18
N GLN A 37 -17.60 -14.65 16.22
CA GLN A 37 -16.65 -15.51 15.53
C GLN A 37 -15.86 -14.69 14.52
N LEU A 38 -14.53 -14.66 14.71
CA LEU A 38 -13.60 -14.04 13.79
C LEU A 38 -13.08 -15.10 12.80
N PRO A 39 -12.84 -14.74 11.53
CA PRO A 39 -12.13 -15.59 10.58
C PRO A 39 -10.78 -16.07 11.13
N ALA A 40 -10.23 -17.14 10.54
CA ALA A 40 -8.85 -17.53 10.83
C ALA A 40 -7.91 -16.38 10.45
N SER A 41 -6.80 -16.21 11.19
CA SER A 41 -5.85 -15.12 10.93
C SER A 41 -5.27 -15.17 9.51
N ASN A 42 -5.18 -16.36 8.91
CA ASN A 42 -4.71 -16.59 7.55
C ASN A 42 -5.84 -16.81 6.53
N ASP A 43 -7.09 -16.43 6.84
CA ASP A 43 -8.24 -16.60 5.94
C ASP A 43 -8.27 -15.55 4.82
N THR A 44 -7.36 -15.80 3.89
CA THR A 44 -7.19 -15.15 2.61
C THR A 44 -8.47 -15.04 1.77
N ALA A 45 -9.28 -16.11 1.75
CA ALA A 45 -10.47 -16.17 0.92
C ALA A 45 -11.55 -15.22 1.46
N PHE A 46 -11.68 -15.17 2.80
CA PHE A 46 -12.56 -14.22 3.47
C PHE A 46 -12.15 -12.78 3.19
N ALA A 47 -10.87 -12.45 3.35
CA ALA A 47 -10.29 -11.14 3.06
C ALA A 47 -10.61 -10.65 1.63
N LEU A 48 -10.32 -11.48 0.62
CA LEU A 48 -10.64 -11.15 -0.77
C LEU A 48 -12.14 -10.97 -1.01
N SER A 49 -12.96 -11.85 -0.44
CA SER A 49 -14.42 -11.80 -0.60
C SER A 49 -14.99 -10.52 0.02
N TYR A 50 -14.43 -10.07 1.14
CA TYR A 50 -14.81 -8.80 1.77
C TYR A 50 -14.37 -7.61 0.94
N ASN A 51 -13.12 -7.55 0.48
CA ASN A 51 -12.61 -6.47 -0.36
C ASN A 51 -13.40 -6.34 -1.66
N LYS A 52 -13.84 -7.48 -2.24
CA LYS A 52 -14.71 -7.53 -3.41
C LYS A 52 -16.12 -6.96 -3.19
N LYS A 53 -16.47 -6.57 -1.97
CA LYS A 53 -17.76 -5.92 -1.71
C LYS A 53 -17.63 -4.40 -1.64
N LEU A 54 -16.41 -3.88 -1.56
CA LEU A 54 -16.16 -2.44 -1.45
C LEU A 54 -16.43 -1.75 -2.79
N LYS A 55 -17.40 -0.84 -2.81
CA LYS A 55 -17.77 -0.03 -3.98
C LYS A 55 -18.21 1.35 -3.51
N SER A 56 -17.87 2.39 -4.25
CA SER A 56 -18.47 3.71 -4.01
C SER A 56 -19.93 3.72 -4.35
N LEU A 57 -20.69 4.44 -3.53
CA LEU A 57 -22.05 4.82 -3.86
C LEU A 57 -22.03 5.75 -5.08
N ASN A 58 -22.69 5.34 -6.17
CA ASN A 58 -22.80 6.12 -7.40
C ASN A 58 -24.26 6.51 -7.63
N THR A 59 -24.62 7.72 -7.18
CA THR A 59 -25.98 8.27 -7.28
C THR A 59 -25.93 9.69 -7.85
N PRO A 60 -27.05 10.27 -8.32
CA PRO A 60 -27.04 11.66 -8.78
C PRO A 60 -26.55 12.68 -7.73
N THR A 61 -26.77 12.41 -6.44
CA THR A 61 -26.28 13.25 -5.33
C THR A 61 -24.84 12.95 -4.93
N PHE A 62 -24.37 11.72 -5.15
CA PHE A 62 -23.00 11.28 -4.88
C PHE A 62 -22.42 10.61 -6.14
N PRO A 63 -22.10 11.38 -7.19
CA PRO A 63 -21.62 10.81 -8.43
C PRO A 63 -20.17 10.35 -8.31
N VAL A 64 -19.87 9.20 -8.91
CA VAL A 64 -18.52 8.64 -8.98
C VAL A 64 -17.86 9.09 -10.30
N ASN A 65 -17.07 10.16 -10.23
CA ASN A 65 -16.44 10.78 -11.39
C ASN A 65 -15.01 10.27 -11.58
N VAL A 66 -14.87 9.09 -12.17
CA VAL A 66 -13.55 8.48 -12.40
C VAL A 66 -12.91 9.10 -13.63
N PRO A 67 -11.67 9.63 -13.53
CA PRO A 67 -10.98 10.18 -14.68
C PRO A 67 -10.75 9.14 -15.77
N LEU A 68 -11.25 9.40 -16.97
CA LEU A 68 -11.10 8.49 -18.13
C LEU A 68 -9.81 8.74 -18.93
N LYS A 69 -9.22 9.93 -18.80
CA LYS A 69 -8.00 10.32 -19.48
C LYS A 69 -6.85 10.41 -18.48
N VAL A 70 -5.86 9.54 -18.66
CA VAL A 70 -4.65 9.49 -17.85
C VAL A 70 -3.54 10.32 -18.50
N ASN A 71 -2.89 11.20 -17.73
CA ASN A 71 -1.76 12.02 -18.19
C ASN A 71 -0.40 11.37 -17.92
N ARG A 72 -0.26 10.62 -16.82
CA ARG A 72 0.97 9.92 -16.45
C ARG A 72 0.66 8.54 -15.89
N LYS A 73 1.42 7.53 -16.32
CA LYS A 73 1.31 6.15 -15.84
C LYS A 73 2.54 5.83 -15.00
N LEU A 74 2.33 5.32 -13.80
CA LEU A 74 3.35 4.92 -12.84
C LEU A 74 3.21 3.44 -12.57
N PHE A 75 4.33 2.74 -12.44
CA PHE A 75 4.40 1.33 -12.09
C PHE A 75 5.42 1.18 -10.98
N TYR A 76 4.95 0.99 -9.74
CA TYR A 76 5.79 0.92 -8.56
C TYR A 76 5.82 -0.52 -8.05
N THR A 77 7.01 -1.12 -8.02
CA THR A 77 7.22 -2.41 -7.38
C THR A 77 7.40 -2.21 -5.88
N ILE A 78 6.76 -3.03 -5.08
CA ILE A 78 6.82 -2.99 -3.63
C ILE A 78 7.53 -4.26 -3.18
N GLY A 79 8.42 -4.14 -2.21
CA GLY A 79 9.05 -5.31 -1.63
C GLY A 79 9.99 -4.98 -0.52
N PHE A 80 10.34 -6.03 0.21
CA PHE A 80 11.37 -5.99 1.23
C PHE A 80 12.76 -5.91 0.62
N GLY A 81 13.63 -5.27 1.37
CA GLY A 81 15.06 -5.22 1.14
C GLY A 81 15.82 -5.48 2.43
N LYS A 82 17.14 -5.59 2.29
CA LYS A 82 18.10 -5.67 3.37
C LYS A 82 19.17 -4.60 3.15
N GLU A 83 19.55 -3.96 4.24
CA GLU A 83 20.63 -2.99 4.27
C GLU A 83 21.63 -3.37 5.36
N SER A 84 22.92 -3.06 5.14
CA SER A 84 23.93 -3.27 6.16
C SER A 84 23.67 -2.35 7.36
N CYS A 85 23.66 -2.93 8.55
CA CYS A 85 23.49 -2.20 9.80
C CYS A 85 24.41 -2.82 10.86
N PRO A 86 25.63 -2.28 11.06
CA PRO A 86 26.61 -2.85 12.00
C PRO A 86 26.12 -2.96 13.44
N THR A 87 25.17 -2.12 13.84
CA THR A 87 24.60 -2.08 15.19
C THR A 87 23.35 -2.94 15.36
N CYS A 88 22.80 -3.49 14.27
CA CYS A 88 21.60 -4.32 14.30
C CYS A 88 21.94 -5.79 14.56
N LEU A 89 20.95 -6.56 15.01
CA LEU A 89 21.07 -8.01 15.12
C LEU A 89 21.46 -8.61 13.76
N ASN A 90 22.49 -9.46 13.74
CA ASN A 90 23.05 -10.05 12.52
C ASN A 90 23.61 -9.05 11.50
N GLY A 91 23.99 -7.84 11.91
CA GLY A 91 24.69 -6.87 11.06
C GLY A 91 23.87 -6.33 9.88
N THR A 92 22.57 -6.59 9.87
CA THR A 92 21.64 -6.22 8.79
C THR A 92 20.32 -5.73 9.37
N ARG A 93 19.66 -4.83 8.63
CA ARG A 93 18.29 -4.39 8.92
C ARG A 93 17.40 -4.67 7.72
N PHE A 94 16.15 -5.02 7.98
CA PHE A 94 15.13 -5.05 6.95
C PHE A 94 14.68 -3.64 6.61
N VAL A 95 14.52 -3.39 5.32
CA VAL A 95 13.97 -2.15 4.78
C VAL A 95 12.84 -2.51 3.83
N ALA A 96 12.04 -1.54 3.45
CA ALA A 96 11.09 -1.68 2.36
C ALA A 96 11.41 -0.66 1.29
N SER A 97 11.06 -1.01 0.05
CA SER A 97 11.40 -0.20 -1.10
C SER A 97 10.24 -0.06 -2.06
N LEU A 98 10.23 1.07 -2.76
CA LEU A 98 9.45 1.26 -3.98
C LEU A 98 10.43 1.35 -5.14
N ASN A 99 10.23 0.57 -6.20
CA ASN A 99 11.15 0.52 -7.35
C ASN A 99 12.62 0.29 -6.96
N ASN A 100 12.86 -0.56 -5.94
CA ASN A 100 14.19 -0.86 -5.38
C ASN A 100 14.91 0.36 -4.75
N ILE A 101 14.15 1.37 -4.33
CA ILE A 101 14.63 2.54 -3.60
C ILE A 101 13.97 2.58 -2.22
N SER A 102 14.79 2.45 -1.18
CA SER A 102 14.39 2.60 0.22
C SER A 102 14.40 4.08 0.59
N PHE A 103 13.27 4.58 1.08
CA PHE A 103 13.12 5.99 1.43
C PHE A 103 13.88 6.31 2.72
N GLU A 104 14.77 7.29 2.65
CA GLU A 104 15.48 7.81 3.81
C GLU A 104 14.83 9.11 4.27
N MET A 105 14.44 9.16 5.55
CA MET A 105 13.80 10.34 6.12
C MET A 105 14.82 11.47 6.31
N PRO A 106 14.64 12.64 5.68
CA PRO A 106 15.56 13.75 5.83
C PRO A 106 15.39 14.43 7.20
N ARG A 107 16.43 15.12 7.67
CA ARG A 107 16.37 15.93 8.91
C ARG A 107 15.56 17.22 8.76
N VAL A 108 15.38 17.69 7.53
CA VAL A 108 14.62 18.89 7.20
C VAL A 108 13.32 18.44 6.54
N GLY A 109 12.19 19.01 6.96
CA GLY A 109 10.89 18.68 6.39
C GLY A 109 10.86 18.91 4.88
N LEU A 110 10.29 17.96 4.12
CA LEU A 110 10.24 18.04 2.65
C LEU A 110 9.53 19.31 2.14
N LEU A 111 8.43 19.70 2.80
CA LEU A 111 7.71 20.93 2.49
C LEU A 111 8.56 22.18 2.77
N GLN A 112 9.27 22.21 3.89
CA GLN A 112 10.19 23.31 4.23
C GLN A 112 11.30 23.42 3.17
N ALA A 113 11.92 22.30 2.80
CA ALA A 113 12.96 22.28 1.78
C ALA A 113 12.44 22.74 0.41
N HIS A 114 11.21 22.36 0.04
CA HIS A 114 10.58 22.82 -1.19
C HIS A 114 10.31 24.34 -1.16
N TYR A 115 9.70 24.84 -0.07
CA TYR A 115 9.29 26.23 0.06
C TYR A 115 10.47 27.20 0.07
N PHE A 116 11.54 26.86 0.79
CA PHE A 116 12.75 27.69 0.88
C PHE A 116 13.82 27.33 -0.16
N ASN A 117 13.51 26.46 -1.11
CA ASN A 117 14.43 26.01 -2.17
C ASN A 117 15.79 25.49 -1.63
N LEU A 118 15.74 24.72 -0.53
CA LEU A 118 16.93 24.15 0.09
C LEU A 118 17.48 23.01 -0.76
N LYS A 119 18.74 23.12 -1.17
CA LYS A 119 19.41 22.10 -1.99
C LYS A 119 19.89 20.94 -1.13
N GLY A 120 19.94 19.74 -1.72
CA GLY A 120 20.51 18.54 -1.09
C GLY A 120 19.60 17.79 -0.11
N VAL A 121 18.36 18.24 0.12
CA VAL A 121 17.42 17.55 1.03
C VAL A 121 16.72 16.39 0.34
N PHE A 122 16.33 16.54 -0.93
CA PHE A 122 15.67 15.51 -1.71
C PHE A 122 16.02 15.65 -3.20
N LYS A 123 15.74 14.60 -3.98
CA LYS A 123 15.78 14.61 -5.44
C LYS A 123 14.39 14.36 -6.01
N THR A 124 14.05 14.97 -7.14
CA THR A 124 12.73 14.82 -7.80
C THR A 124 12.74 13.82 -8.95
N ASP A 125 13.60 12.81 -8.87
CA ASP A 125 13.93 11.88 -9.94
C ASP A 125 13.47 10.44 -9.61
N PHE A 126 12.47 10.29 -8.74
CA PHE A 126 11.91 8.97 -8.45
C PHE A 126 11.36 8.34 -9.76
N PRO A 127 11.76 7.11 -10.11
CA PRO A 127 11.49 6.56 -11.42
C PRO A 127 10.03 6.11 -11.56
N ASP A 128 9.44 6.35 -12.73
CA ASP A 128 8.05 5.97 -13.06
C ASP A 128 7.84 4.46 -13.15
N ARG A 129 8.93 3.68 -13.26
CA ARG A 129 8.95 2.22 -13.36
C ARG A 129 10.24 1.67 -12.72
N PRO A 130 10.28 0.42 -12.28
CA PRO A 130 11.53 -0.19 -11.80
C PRO A 130 12.59 -0.15 -12.89
N GLN A 131 13.82 0.23 -12.52
CA GLN A 131 14.94 0.36 -13.46
C GLN A 131 15.44 -1.00 -13.96
N THR A 132 15.28 -2.04 -13.13
CA THR A 132 15.64 -3.43 -13.44
C THR A 132 14.41 -4.32 -13.31
N PRO A 133 13.62 -4.46 -14.38
CA PRO A 133 12.47 -5.37 -14.38
C PRO A 133 12.90 -6.82 -14.19
N PHE A 134 12.11 -7.57 -13.45
CA PHE A 134 12.28 -9.02 -13.28
C PHE A 134 10.91 -9.69 -13.18
N ASN A 135 10.91 -11.02 -13.07
CA ASN A 135 9.70 -11.73 -12.67
C ASN A 135 9.41 -11.42 -11.20
N TYR A 136 8.65 -10.35 -10.96
CA TYR A 136 8.32 -9.83 -9.63
C TYR A 136 7.74 -10.88 -8.69
N THR A 137 7.20 -11.96 -9.26
CA THR A 137 6.36 -12.92 -8.56
C THR A 137 6.95 -14.32 -8.51
N GLY A 138 8.10 -14.47 -9.14
CA GLY A 138 8.86 -15.71 -9.23
C GLY A 138 10.35 -15.42 -9.13
N ALA A 139 10.73 -14.39 -8.37
CA ALA A 139 12.13 -14.16 -8.06
C ALA A 139 12.66 -15.37 -7.27
N PRO A 140 13.86 -15.87 -7.60
CA PRO A 140 14.46 -16.96 -6.85
C PRO A 140 14.77 -16.51 -5.41
N LEU A 141 14.81 -17.45 -4.47
CA LEU A 141 15.21 -17.17 -3.08
C LEU A 141 16.63 -16.60 -2.96
N THR A 142 17.45 -16.77 -4.00
CA THR A 142 18.81 -16.22 -4.13
C THR A 142 18.84 -14.79 -4.69
N ALA A 143 17.69 -14.20 -5.01
CA ALA A 143 17.61 -12.83 -5.50
C ALA A 143 18.22 -11.86 -4.48
N SER A 144 18.93 -10.85 -4.99
CA SER A 144 19.48 -9.80 -4.15
C SER A 144 18.35 -9.04 -3.46
N LEU A 145 18.49 -8.86 -2.15
CA LEU A 145 17.62 -7.98 -1.36
C LEU A 145 18.24 -6.58 -1.18
N GLY A 146 19.37 -6.30 -1.84
CA GLY A 146 20.02 -5.00 -1.77
C GLY A 146 19.17 -3.92 -2.45
N THR A 147 18.87 -2.86 -1.71
CA THR A 147 18.14 -1.70 -2.22
C THR A 147 19.07 -0.49 -2.30
N SER A 148 18.74 0.46 -3.16
CA SER A 148 19.36 1.79 -3.12
C SER A 148 18.66 2.65 -2.06
N THR A 149 19.39 3.47 -1.31
CA THR A 149 18.80 4.33 -0.27
C THR A 149 18.78 5.79 -0.73
N GLY A 150 17.69 6.51 -0.45
CA GLY A 150 17.68 7.96 -0.58
C GLY A 150 16.31 8.62 -0.57
N THR A 151 16.31 9.93 -0.32
CA THR A 151 15.11 10.78 -0.32
C THR A 151 14.75 11.22 -1.75
N ARG A 152 14.05 10.35 -2.49
CA ARG A 152 13.61 10.60 -3.87
C ARG A 152 12.10 10.77 -3.95
N LEU A 153 11.65 11.78 -4.69
CA LEU A 153 10.25 12.18 -4.78
C LEU A 153 9.76 12.13 -6.23
N SER A 154 8.51 11.74 -6.42
CA SER A 154 7.83 11.82 -7.72
C SER A 154 7.11 13.15 -7.83
N LYS A 155 7.61 14.04 -8.69
CA LYS A 155 6.97 15.35 -8.96
C LYS A 155 5.83 15.15 -9.96
N ILE A 156 4.63 15.61 -9.62
CA ILE A 156 3.44 15.55 -10.49
C ILE A 156 3.03 16.98 -10.83
N ALA A 157 2.71 17.23 -12.09
CA ALA A 157 2.21 18.54 -12.50
C ALA A 157 0.78 18.74 -11.98
N PHE A 158 0.47 19.98 -11.56
CA PHE A 158 -0.89 20.38 -11.17
C PHE A 158 -1.92 19.95 -12.23
N ASN A 159 -3.09 19.48 -11.79
CA ASN A 159 -4.21 19.07 -12.64
C ASN A 159 -3.89 17.88 -13.57
N SER A 160 -2.90 17.06 -13.22
CA SER A 160 -2.64 15.80 -13.90
C SER A 160 -3.49 14.67 -13.34
N THR A 161 -4.04 13.83 -14.22
CA THR A 161 -4.54 12.50 -13.88
C THR A 161 -3.39 11.50 -13.92
N VAL A 162 -3.22 10.73 -12.85
CA VAL A 162 -2.18 9.71 -12.72
C VAL A 162 -2.80 8.34 -12.54
N GLU A 163 -2.38 7.39 -13.35
CA GLU A 163 -2.63 5.96 -13.14
C GLU A 163 -1.39 5.40 -12.42
N LEU A 164 -1.59 4.82 -11.24
CA LEU A 164 -0.54 4.20 -10.45
C LEU A 164 -0.84 2.72 -10.30
N VAL A 165 0.05 1.90 -10.83
CA VAL A 165 0.08 0.47 -10.59
C VAL A 165 1.05 0.18 -9.45
N LEU A 166 0.57 -0.53 -8.42
CA LEU A 166 1.39 -1.05 -7.33
C LEU A 166 1.51 -2.57 -7.51
N GLN A 167 2.72 -3.03 -7.83
CA GLN A 167 3.05 -4.44 -8.04
C GLN A 167 3.82 -4.95 -6.84
N ASP A 168 3.23 -5.86 -6.08
CA ASP A 168 3.96 -6.55 -5.02
C ASP A 168 5.01 -7.51 -5.61
N THR A 169 6.04 -7.80 -4.84
CA THR A 169 7.13 -8.71 -5.21
C THR A 169 7.27 -9.85 -4.21
N ASN A 170 7.75 -11.01 -4.65
CA ASN A 170 8.09 -12.12 -3.76
C ASN A 170 9.52 -12.02 -3.18
N LEU A 171 10.10 -10.81 -3.13
CA LEU A 171 11.40 -10.59 -2.52
C LEU A 171 11.26 -10.73 -0.99
N LEU A 172 11.99 -11.69 -0.42
CA LEU A 172 11.88 -12.17 0.97
C LEU A 172 10.61 -12.98 1.27
N THR A 173 9.44 -12.36 1.14
CA THR A 173 8.13 -12.98 1.36
C THR A 173 7.07 -12.22 0.57
N VAL A 174 5.96 -12.88 0.25
CA VAL A 174 4.77 -12.20 -0.30
C VAL A 174 3.94 -11.70 0.89
N GLU A 175 3.57 -10.43 0.90
CA GLU A 175 2.78 -9.80 1.96
C GLU A 175 1.82 -8.74 1.41
N SER A 176 0.68 -8.62 2.07
CA SER A 176 -0.27 -7.53 1.94
C SER A 176 0.33 -6.22 2.43
N HIS A 177 0.49 -5.28 1.51
CA HIS A 177 0.94 -3.94 1.87
C HIS A 177 -0.23 -2.95 1.81
N PRO A 178 -0.72 -2.42 2.96
CA PRO A 178 -1.61 -1.27 2.95
C PRO A 178 -0.91 -0.07 2.32
N PHE A 179 -1.58 0.56 1.36
CA PHE A 179 -1.09 1.80 0.77
C PHE A 179 -1.98 2.97 1.16
N HIS A 180 -1.31 4.04 1.53
CA HIS A 180 -1.93 5.31 1.84
C HIS A 180 -1.24 6.43 1.09
N LEU A 181 -2.07 7.35 0.58
CA LEU A 181 -1.64 8.50 -0.16
C LEU A 181 -2.16 9.75 0.55
N HIS A 182 -1.23 10.53 1.12
CA HIS A 182 -1.58 11.78 1.79
C HIS A 182 -2.14 12.82 0.80
N GLY A 183 -3.17 13.54 1.23
CA GLY A 183 -3.74 14.68 0.51
C GLY A 183 -4.61 14.34 -0.70
N TYR A 184 -4.84 13.05 -0.99
CA TYR A 184 -5.66 12.64 -2.12
C TYR A 184 -6.58 11.47 -1.78
N ASN A 185 -7.75 11.52 -2.39
CA ASN A 185 -8.57 10.34 -2.61
C ASN A 185 -8.21 9.77 -3.97
N PHE A 186 -8.31 8.46 -4.11
CA PHE A 186 -8.06 7.78 -5.37
C PHE A 186 -9.17 6.78 -5.66
N PHE A 187 -9.29 6.42 -6.94
CA PHE A 187 -10.16 5.33 -7.37
C PHE A 187 -9.31 4.09 -7.56
N VAL A 188 -9.67 3.02 -6.86
CA VAL A 188 -9.15 1.68 -7.16
C VAL A 188 -9.96 1.14 -8.31
N VAL A 189 -9.33 0.98 -9.48
CA VAL A 189 -10.01 0.59 -10.73
C VAL A 189 -9.77 -0.87 -11.12
N GLY A 190 -8.72 -1.49 -10.56
CA GLY A 190 -8.34 -2.85 -10.83
C GLY A 190 -7.55 -3.45 -9.66
N THR A 191 -7.74 -4.76 -9.46
CA THR A 191 -7.01 -5.57 -8.49
C THR A 191 -6.78 -6.94 -9.11
N GLY A 192 -5.58 -7.51 -9.01
CA GLY A 192 -5.29 -8.82 -9.58
C GLY A 192 -4.17 -9.56 -8.86
N LEU A 193 -4.12 -10.88 -9.02
CA LEU A 193 -3.02 -11.73 -8.55
C LEU A 193 -2.06 -12.01 -9.71
N GLY A 194 -0.78 -12.21 -9.39
CA GLY A 194 0.32 -12.39 -10.33
C GLY A 194 0.98 -11.09 -10.81
N ILE A 195 1.53 -11.14 -12.03
CA ILE A 195 2.18 -10.00 -12.68
C ILE A 195 1.16 -9.24 -13.50
N LEU A 196 1.17 -7.91 -13.44
CA LEU A 196 0.47 -7.11 -14.44
C LEU A 196 1.20 -7.19 -15.78
N ILE A 197 0.55 -7.79 -16.78
CA ILE A 197 1.02 -7.76 -18.17
C ILE A 197 0.26 -6.66 -18.90
N LEU A 198 0.91 -5.51 -19.12
CA LEU A 198 0.38 -4.46 -19.99
C LEU A 198 0.38 -4.95 -21.46
N PRO A 199 -0.68 -4.69 -22.26
CA PRO A 199 -1.84 -3.83 -21.98
C PRO A 199 -3.09 -4.61 -21.52
N ARG A 200 -2.95 -5.90 -21.15
CA ARG A 200 -4.03 -6.91 -21.28
C ARG A 200 -4.61 -7.46 -19.98
N THR A 201 -4.41 -6.79 -18.85
CA THR A 201 -4.95 -7.24 -17.55
C THR A 201 -5.80 -6.18 -16.86
N LEU A 202 -6.79 -5.63 -17.56
CA LEU A 202 -7.99 -5.10 -16.90
C LEU A 202 -8.95 -6.27 -16.64
N LEU A 203 -8.60 -7.16 -15.72
CA LEU A 203 -9.53 -8.19 -15.26
C LEU A 203 -10.57 -7.51 -14.34
N ASN A 204 -11.76 -7.28 -14.89
CA ASN A 204 -12.94 -6.71 -14.23
C ASN A 204 -12.76 -5.30 -13.63
N THR A 205 -12.92 -4.28 -14.49
CA THR A 205 -13.24 -2.90 -14.11
C THR A 205 -14.61 -2.84 -13.40
N THR A 206 -14.65 -3.21 -12.13
CA THR A 206 -15.87 -3.08 -11.29
C THR A 206 -15.62 -2.43 -9.93
N TRP A 207 -14.40 -1.95 -9.73
CA TRP A 207 -13.99 -1.24 -8.53
C TRP A 207 -13.96 0.22 -8.90
N LEU A 208 -14.83 1.02 -8.28
CA LEU A 208 -14.66 2.45 -8.22
C LEU A 208 -14.87 2.75 -6.75
N ILE A 209 -13.79 2.83 -5.99
CA ILE A 209 -13.85 3.21 -4.58
C ILE A 209 -13.09 4.52 -4.46
N GLN A 210 -13.80 5.61 -4.25
CA GLN A 210 -13.23 6.87 -3.77
C GLN A 210 -12.97 6.74 -2.28
N LEU A 211 -11.71 6.57 -1.92
CA LEU A 211 -11.29 6.42 -0.53
C LEU A 211 -10.95 7.78 0.05
N ARG A 212 -11.64 8.20 1.12
CA ARG A 212 -11.32 9.39 1.90
C ARG A 212 -10.44 9.03 3.08
N GLU A 213 -9.22 9.57 3.11
CA GLU A 213 -8.28 9.53 4.25
C GLU A 213 -8.25 8.22 5.04
N THR A 214 -8.25 7.09 4.34
CA THR A 214 -8.13 5.78 4.98
C THR A 214 -6.96 5.04 4.36
N GLN A 215 -6.07 4.56 5.23
CA GLN A 215 -5.26 3.37 4.97
C GLN A 215 -6.22 2.31 4.44
N LEU A 216 -6.13 1.95 3.16
CA LEU A 216 -6.72 0.68 2.75
C LEU A 216 -5.66 -0.38 2.87
N GLU A 217 -5.77 -1.12 3.96
CA GLU A 217 -5.37 -2.51 4.00
C GLU A 217 -6.19 -3.22 2.93
N PHE A 218 -5.55 -3.51 1.81
CA PHE A 218 -6.00 -4.59 0.95
C PHE A 218 -5.41 -5.87 1.53
N PRO A 219 -6.15 -6.66 2.30
CA PRO A 219 -5.68 -8.00 2.63
C PRO A 219 -5.61 -8.84 1.34
N GLN A 220 -4.40 -9.13 0.90
CA GLN A 220 -3.99 -10.23 0.04
C GLN A 220 -3.72 -11.45 0.94
N VAL A 221 -4.38 -12.58 0.81
CA VAL A 221 -3.90 -13.74 0.07
C VAL A 221 -2.47 -14.22 0.36
N VAL A 222 -2.37 -15.30 1.16
CA VAL A 222 -1.38 -16.36 0.95
C VAL A 222 -1.58 -16.89 -0.48
N GLY A 223 -0.80 -16.41 -1.45
CA GLY A 223 -0.96 -16.70 -2.88
C GLY A 223 -0.11 -15.78 -3.76
N PRO A 224 -0.14 -15.92 -5.09
CA PRO A 224 0.76 -15.17 -5.99
C PRO A 224 0.56 -13.65 -5.81
N PRO A 225 1.65 -12.88 -5.87
CA PRO A 225 1.70 -11.45 -5.49
C PRO A 225 0.79 -10.54 -6.32
N PHE A 226 0.59 -9.34 -5.80
CA PHE A 226 -0.53 -8.47 -6.15
C PHE A 226 -0.23 -7.41 -7.22
N VAL A 227 -1.30 -6.95 -7.88
CA VAL A 227 -1.35 -5.72 -8.65
C VAL A 227 -2.56 -4.87 -8.21
N LEU A 228 -2.31 -3.64 -7.75
CA LEU A 228 -3.33 -2.61 -7.55
C LEU A 228 -3.23 -1.58 -8.67
N GLU A 229 -4.35 -1.19 -9.28
CA GLU A 229 -4.41 -0.07 -10.21
C GLU A 229 -5.26 1.06 -9.62
N LEU A 230 -4.62 2.24 -9.48
CA LEU A 230 -5.18 3.43 -8.89
C LEU A 230 -5.27 4.55 -9.93
N ILE A 231 -6.36 5.31 -9.93
CA ILE A 231 -6.46 6.59 -10.65
C ILE A 231 -6.59 7.73 -9.65
N ILE A 232 -5.66 8.68 -9.73
CA ILE A 232 -5.58 9.87 -8.89
C ILE A 232 -5.74 11.09 -9.78
N GLN A 233 -6.58 12.04 -9.36
CA GLN A 233 -6.60 13.37 -9.96
C GLN A 233 -5.85 14.33 -9.03
N ALA A 234 -4.74 14.90 -9.51
CA ALA A 234 -3.89 15.78 -8.71
C ALA A 234 -4.51 17.19 -8.61
N PHE A 235 -5.25 17.45 -7.54
CA PHE A 235 -5.68 18.78 -7.12
C PHE A 235 -4.57 19.44 -6.28
N GLY A 236 -3.67 20.20 -6.93
CA GLY A 236 -2.57 20.90 -6.25
C GLY A 236 -1.19 20.59 -6.85
N SER A 237 -0.25 21.53 -6.72
CA SER A 237 1.15 21.28 -7.04
C SER A 237 1.77 20.58 -5.83
N CYS A 238 1.52 19.28 -5.69
CA CYS A 238 1.93 18.52 -4.51
C CYS A 238 2.94 17.45 -4.87
N THR A 239 3.97 17.35 -4.05
CA THR A 239 4.91 16.23 -4.06
C THR A 239 4.27 15.08 -3.31
N VAL A 240 4.07 13.95 -3.99
CA VAL A 240 3.55 12.76 -3.33
C VAL A 240 4.65 12.13 -2.50
N ILE A 241 4.43 12.03 -1.20
CA ILE A 241 5.32 11.36 -0.25
C ILE A 241 4.76 9.96 -0.04
N TRP A 242 5.54 8.96 -0.45
CA TRP A 242 5.31 7.56 -0.08
C TRP A 242 6.31 7.22 1.01
N SER A 243 5.83 6.90 2.20
CA SER A 243 6.66 6.35 3.26
C SER A 243 6.09 4.99 3.64
N PHE A 244 6.82 3.93 3.31
CA PHE A 244 6.65 2.63 3.94
C PHE A 244 7.64 2.59 5.10
N ILE A 245 7.14 2.61 6.32
CA ILE A 245 7.95 2.34 7.51
C ILE A 245 7.63 0.88 7.87
N PRO A 246 8.55 -0.07 7.68
CA PRO A 246 8.37 -1.40 8.27
C PRO A 246 8.15 -1.18 9.77
N GLY A 247 7.09 -1.76 10.34
CA GLY A 247 6.82 -1.67 11.78
C GLY A 247 8.10 -1.99 12.54
N GLY A 248 8.63 -1.00 13.26
CA GLY A 248 9.79 -1.19 14.11
C GLY A 248 9.39 -2.01 15.32
N ASP A 249 10.25 -2.97 15.67
CA ASP A 249 10.27 -3.56 17.02
C ASP A 249 10.41 -2.48 18.10
#